data_AF-A0A959G2T4-F1
#
_entry.id   AF-A0A959G2T4-F1
#
_cell.length_a   1.000
_cell.length_b   1.000
_cell.length_c   1.000
_cell.angle_alpha   90.00
_cell.angle_beta   90.00
_cell.angle_gamma   90.00
#
_symmetry.space_group_name_H-M   'P 1'
#
loop_
_entity.id
_entity.type
_entity.pdbx_description
1 polymer ?
#
loop_
_entity_poly.entity_id
_entity_poly.type
_entity_poly.pdbx_seq_one_letter_code
_entity_poly.pdbx_strand_id
1 'polypeptide(L)'
;MFLKSSLSGRRVLPILLIALLAVLWSCSGANKKPDIVIYGSSECDHCTIFMGQMDSVGYTYVFKDVNNNQPMVDEMMAEVKAYNYKEYINLPVVIVNKEHFFSGPEIGEVVQAINQ
;
A
#
# COMPACT_ATOMS: atom_id res chain seq x y z
N MET A 1 62.13 -52.99 7.79
CA MET A 1 61.00 -52.63 6.91
C MET A 1 60.29 -51.45 7.56
N PHE A 2 60.58 -50.23 7.09
CA PHE A 2 60.11 -48.98 7.70
C PHE A 2 58.67 -48.69 7.27
N LEU A 3 57.73 -48.66 8.23
CA LEU A 3 56.39 -48.13 8.01
C LEU A 3 56.47 -46.60 7.96
N LYS A 4 56.50 -46.10 6.73
CA LYS A 4 56.08 -44.75 6.32
C LYS A 4 54.56 -44.70 6.57
N SER A 5 54.01 -43.70 7.27
CA SER A 5 53.36 -42.56 6.61
C SER A 5 52.93 -41.52 7.64
N SER A 6 53.20 -40.28 7.28
CA SER A 6 52.98 -39.03 8.01
C SER A 6 51.51 -38.65 8.10
N LEU A 7 51.06 -38.30 9.31
CA LEU A 7 49.85 -37.50 9.54
C LEU A 7 50.18 -36.04 9.18
N SER A 8 49.83 -35.62 7.97
CA SER A 8 49.88 -34.21 7.57
C SER A 8 48.64 -33.88 6.74
N GLY A 9 47.88 -32.89 7.21
CA GLY A 9 46.78 -32.30 6.44
C GLY A 9 45.49 -32.13 7.22
N ARG A 10 45.50 -31.42 8.36
CA ARG A 10 44.30 -30.70 8.82
C ARG A 10 44.00 -29.62 7.77
N ARG A 11 43.21 -29.99 6.76
CA ARG A 11 42.66 -29.05 5.78
C ARG A 11 41.57 -28.24 6.47
N VAL A 12 41.97 -27.05 6.88
CA VAL A 12 41.12 -25.91 7.17
C VAL A 12 40.12 -25.69 6.03
N LEU A 13 38.87 -25.42 6.43
CA LEU A 13 37.75 -24.80 5.70
C LEU A 13 36.96 -25.62 4.66
N PRO A 14 35.64 -25.76 4.93
CA PRO A 14 34.63 -25.39 3.95
C PRO A 14 33.69 -24.30 4.51
N ILE A 15 34.22 -23.28 5.20
CA ILE A 15 33.41 -22.11 5.59
C ILE A 15 33.06 -21.26 4.35
N LEU A 16 33.75 -21.45 3.22
CA LEU A 16 33.51 -20.72 1.98
C LEU A 16 32.22 -21.11 1.23
N LEU A 17 31.60 -22.24 1.55
CA LEU A 17 30.45 -22.76 0.77
C LEU A 17 29.08 -22.25 1.27
N ILE A 18 29.00 -21.73 2.50
CA ILE A 18 27.74 -21.22 3.07
C ILE A 18 27.49 -19.75 2.68
N ALA A 19 28.55 -18.99 2.38
CA ALA A 19 28.44 -17.57 2.04
C ALA A 19 27.76 -17.30 0.68
N LEU A 20 27.66 -18.29 -0.21
CA LEU A 20 27.01 -18.16 -1.52
C LEU A 20 25.49 -18.35 -1.49
N LEU A 21 24.93 -18.99 -0.45
CA LEU A 21 23.47 -19.19 -0.31
C LEU A 21 22.75 -18.03 0.39
N ALA A 22 23.48 -17.15 1.09
CA ALA A 22 22.90 -16.01 1.80
C ALA A 22 22.69 -14.76 0.90
N VAL A 23 23.33 -14.70 -0.27
CA VAL A 23 23.31 -13.51 -1.14
C VAL A 23 22.03 -13.41 -1.98
N LEU A 24 21.23 -14.47 -2.05
CA LEU A 24 20.00 -14.50 -2.87
C LEU A 24 18.72 -14.16 -2.09
N TRP A 25 18.81 -13.80 -0.80
CA TRP A 25 17.64 -13.49 0.03
C TRP A 25 17.38 -12.00 0.25
N SER A 26 17.92 -11.13 -0.58
CA SER A 26 17.52 -9.72 -0.61
C SER A 26 16.66 -9.44 -1.84
N CYS A 27 15.58 -10.19 -2.00
CA CYS A 27 14.43 -9.70 -2.77
C CYS A 27 13.83 -8.54 -1.96
N SER A 28 14.20 -7.34 -2.38
CA SER A 28 13.62 -6.07 -1.98
C SER A 28 12.11 -6.19 -1.80
N GLY A 29 11.63 -5.97 -0.57
CA GLY A 29 10.22 -5.68 -0.33
C GLY A 29 9.92 -4.36 -1.02
N ALA A 30 9.39 -4.41 -2.24
CA ALA A 30 8.80 -3.26 -2.87
C ALA A 30 7.61 -2.84 -2.00
N ASN A 31 7.82 -1.82 -1.15
CA ASN A 31 6.72 -1.13 -0.49
C ASN A 31 5.88 -0.50 -1.59
N LYS A 32 4.83 -1.21 -2.02
CA LYS A 32 3.88 -0.69 -2.98
C LYS A 32 3.21 0.51 -2.33
N LYS A 33 3.32 1.69 -2.95
CA LYS A 33 2.59 2.86 -2.48
C LYS A 33 1.09 2.53 -2.45
N PRO A 34 0.36 2.94 -1.40
CA PRO A 34 -1.07 2.68 -1.32
C PRO A 34 -1.78 3.33 -2.53
N ASP A 35 -2.71 2.58 -3.12
CA ASP A 35 -3.57 3.10 -4.19
C ASP A 35 -4.79 3.75 -3.54
N ILE A 36 -4.86 5.07 -3.57
CA ILE A 36 -5.89 5.85 -2.88
C ILE A 36 -6.66 6.63 -3.92
N VAL A 37 -7.97 6.42 -3.98
CA VAL A 37 -8.89 7.19 -4.83
C VAL A 37 -9.87 7.94 -3.94
N ILE A 38 -9.99 9.25 -4.17
CA ILE A 38 -10.91 10.12 -3.45
C ILE A 38 -11.92 10.66 -4.47
N TYR A 39 -13.19 10.30 -4.29
CA TYR A 39 -14.31 10.93 -4.99
C TYR A 39 -14.89 12.02 -4.10
N GLY A 40 -15.00 13.24 -4.61
CA GLY A 40 -15.46 14.38 -3.84
C GLY A 40 -15.77 15.56 -4.74
N SER A 41 -16.00 16.73 -4.14
CA SER A 41 -16.19 17.97 -4.88
C SER A 41 -15.13 18.98 -4.45
N SER A 42 -14.51 19.67 -5.41
CA SER A 42 -13.60 20.79 -5.12
C SER A 42 -14.32 22.00 -4.51
N GLU A 43 -15.65 22.05 -4.62
CA GLU A 43 -16.50 23.07 -4.01
C GLU A 43 -17.07 22.64 -2.64
N CYS A 44 -16.68 21.46 -2.13
CA CYS A 44 -17.09 20.97 -0.82
C CYS A 44 -15.98 21.18 0.21
N ASP A 45 -16.24 22.03 1.22
CA ASP A 45 -15.28 22.36 2.29
C ASP A 45 -14.75 21.11 3.00
N HIS A 46 -15.61 20.12 3.26
CA HIS A 46 -15.18 18.88 3.92
C HIS A 46 -14.23 18.06 3.04
N CYS A 47 -14.45 18.04 1.72
CA CYS A 47 -13.56 17.35 0.78
C CYS A 47 -12.21 18.05 0.67
N THR A 48 -12.19 19.38 0.57
CA THR A 48 -10.95 20.16 0.46
C THR A 48 -10.12 20.09 1.74
N ILE A 49 -10.75 20.14 2.92
CA ILE A 49 -10.10 19.92 4.21
C ILE A 49 -9.50 18.52 4.26
N PHE A 50 -10.26 17.48 3.92
CA PHE A 50 -9.79 16.09 3.94
C PHE A 50 -8.58 15.88 3.01
N MET A 51 -8.64 16.40 1.79
CA MET A 51 -7.52 16.38 0.84
C MET A 51 -6.28 17.08 1.38
N GLY A 52 -6.44 18.28 1.96
CA GLY A 52 -5.34 18.99 2.60
C GLY A 52 -4.74 18.22 3.79
N GLN A 53 -5.55 17.49 4.55
CA GLN A 53 -5.06 16.61 5.60
C GLN A 53 -4.24 15.44 5.00
N MET A 54 -4.71 14.81 3.93
CA MET A 54 -3.99 13.73 3.23
C MET A 54 -2.63 14.21 2.68
N ASP A 55 -2.60 15.42 2.11
CA ASP A 55 -1.38 16.06 1.64
C ASP A 55 -0.42 16.35 2.81
N SER A 56 -0.95 16.82 3.95
CA SER A 56 -0.14 17.16 5.13
C SER A 56 0.60 15.96 5.75
N VAL A 57 0.05 14.75 5.58
CA VAL A 57 0.68 13.50 6.05
C VAL A 57 1.49 12.80 4.96
N GLY A 58 1.57 13.38 3.76
CA GLY A 58 2.43 12.90 2.67
C GLY A 58 1.88 11.74 1.85
N TYR A 59 0.57 11.49 1.87
CA TYR A 59 -0.04 10.48 1.00
C TYR A 59 -0.42 11.06 -0.36
N THR A 60 -0.09 10.32 -1.41
CA THR A 60 -0.54 10.63 -2.78
C THR A 60 -1.85 9.91 -3.06
N TYR A 61 -2.80 10.60 -3.71
CA TYR A 61 -4.09 10.06 -4.08
C TYR A 61 -4.52 10.55 -5.47
N VAL A 62 -5.48 9.84 -6.08
CA VAL A 62 -6.19 10.29 -7.27
C VAL A 62 -7.49 10.93 -6.83
N PHE A 63 -7.59 12.25 -6.98
CA PHE A 63 -8.85 12.96 -6.77
C PHE A 63 -9.71 12.93 -8.02
N LYS A 64 -10.98 12.61 -7.84
CA LYS A 64 -12.01 12.60 -8.88
C LYS A 64 -13.15 13.50 -8.46
N ASP A 65 -13.26 14.62 -9.16
CA ASP A 65 -14.31 15.59 -8.89
C ASP A 65 -15.64 15.10 -9.47
N VAL A 66 -16.63 14.91 -8.60
CA VAL A 66 -18.00 14.50 -8.94
C VAL A 66 -18.94 15.68 -9.13
N ASN A 67 -18.50 16.91 -8.84
CA ASN A 67 -19.31 18.11 -9.02
C ASN A 67 -19.52 18.40 -10.51
N ASN A 68 -20.78 18.44 -10.94
CA ASN A 68 -21.16 18.65 -12.35
C ASN A 68 -20.47 17.69 -13.35
N ASN A 69 -20.01 16.52 -12.88
CA ASN A 69 -19.27 15.54 -13.68
C ASN A 69 -19.93 14.16 -13.56
N GLN A 70 -20.98 13.96 -14.36
CA GLN A 70 -21.77 12.73 -14.34
C GLN A 70 -20.93 11.45 -14.54
N PRO A 71 -19.93 11.40 -15.46
CA PRO A 71 -19.05 10.24 -15.57
C PRO A 71 -18.34 9.85 -14.27
N MET A 72 -17.89 10.84 -13.46
CA MET A 72 -17.23 10.56 -12.18
C MET A 72 -18.24 10.12 -11.11
N VAL A 73 -19.46 10.65 -11.14
CA VAL A 73 -20.57 10.16 -10.30
C VAL A 73 -20.87 8.70 -10.62
N ASP A 74 -20.98 8.35 -11.90
CA ASP A 74 -21.28 6.99 -12.33
C ASP A 74 -20.17 6.01 -11.92
N GLU A 75 -18.91 6.42 -12.07
CA GLU A 75 -17.76 5.65 -11.61
C GLU A 75 -17.77 5.45 -10.09
N MET A 76 -17.96 6.53 -9.31
CA MET A 76 -18.07 6.45 -7.85
C MET A 76 -19.16 5.47 -7.43
N MET A 77 -20.35 5.57 -8.04
CA MET A 77 -21.47 4.70 -7.71
C MET A 77 -21.24 3.25 -8.11
N ALA A 78 -20.50 2.99 -9.20
CA ALA A 78 -20.11 1.64 -9.59
C ALA A 78 -19.14 1.03 -8.57
N GLU A 79 -18.16 1.79 -8.11
CA GLU A 79 -17.23 1.36 -7.06
C GLU A 79 -17.96 1.11 -5.73
N VAL A 80 -18.81 2.05 -5.27
CA VAL A 80 -19.60 1.89 -4.02
C VAL A 80 -20.46 0.63 -4.05
N LYS A 81 -21.10 0.33 -5.20
CA LYS A 81 -21.93 -0.88 -5.36
C LYS A 81 -21.12 -2.17 -5.17
N ALA A 82 -19.84 -2.19 -5.54
CA ALA A 82 -18.99 -3.36 -5.36
C ALA A 82 -18.80 -3.75 -3.88
N TYR A 83 -18.94 -2.78 -2.96
CA TYR A 83 -18.87 -2.99 -1.51
C TYR A 83 -20.22 -3.33 -0.87
N ASN A 84 -21.30 -3.48 -1.65
CA ASN A 84 -22.67 -3.70 -1.15
C ASN A 84 -23.13 -2.65 -0.11
N TYR A 85 -22.61 -1.42 -0.19
CA TYR A 85 -22.98 -0.33 0.70
C TYR A 85 -24.40 0.15 0.37
N LYS A 86 -25.25 0.28 1.40
CA LYS A 86 -26.69 0.57 1.26
C LYS A 86 -27.14 1.85 1.96
N GLU A 87 -26.25 2.48 2.72
CA GLU A 87 -26.55 3.69 3.47
C GLU A 87 -26.35 4.94 2.60
N TYR A 88 -26.66 6.10 3.18
CA TYR A 88 -26.42 7.38 2.53
C TYR A 88 -24.91 7.61 2.34
N ILE A 89 -24.53 8.01 1.13
CA ILE A 89 -23.14 8.28 0.77
C ILE A 89 -22.82 9.73 1.11
N ASN A 90 -21.87 9.94 2.01
CA ASN A 90 -21.32 11.23 2.34
C ASN A 90 -20.00 11.43 1.58
N LEU A 91 -19.77 12.65 1.09
CA LEU A 91 -18.49 13.02 0.51
C LEU A 91 -17.52 13.50 1.61
N PRO A 92 -16.20 13.26 1.47
CA PRO A 92 -15.57 12.50 0.38
C PRO A 92 -15.80 10.99 0.51
N VAL A 93 -15.85 10.29 -0.62
CA VAL A 93 -15.77 8.83 -0.67
C VAL A 93 -14.31 8.45 -0.91
N VAL A 94 -13.77 7.54 -0.11
CA VAL A 94 -12.37 7.13 -0.18
C VAL A 94 -12.27 5.63 -0.37
N ILE A 95 -11.48 5.22 -1.35
CA ILE A 95 -11.18 3.82 -1.63
C ILE A 95 -9.67 3.63 -1.51
N VAL A 96 -9.27 2.66 -0.68
CA VAL A 96 -7.85 2.31 -0.45
C VAL A 96 -7.60 0.89 -0.93
N ASN A 97 -6.62 0.74 -1.82
CA ASN A 97 -6.16 -0.52 -2.41
C ASN A 97 -7.25 -1.37 -3.07
N LYS A 98 -8.40 -0.78 -3.40
CA LYS A 98 -9.64 -1.48 -3.82
C LYS A 98 -10.17 -2.49 -2.80
N GLU A 99 -9.74 -2.39 -1.54
CA GLU A 99 -10.11 -3.32 -0.47
C GLU A 99 -10.93 -2.62 0.62
N HIS A 100 -10.63 -1.35 0.89
CA HIS A 100 -11.32 -0.56 1.90
C HIS A 100 -12.12 0.57 1.27
N PHE A 101 -13.34 0.74 1.76
CA PHE A 101 -14.29 1.77 1.34
C PHE A 101 -14.70 2.61 2.54
N PHE A 102 -14.73 3.93 2.34
CA PHE A 102 -15.17 4.90 3.34
C PHE A 102 -16.09 5.95 2.73
N SER A 103 -17.06 6.41 3.51
CA SER A 103 -18.07 7.41 3.14
C SER A 103 -18.05 8.53 4.17
N GLY A 104 -17.54 9.70 3.78
CA GLY A 104 -17.29 10.84 4.67
C GLY A 104 -16.36 10.57 5.87
N PRO A 105 -15.22 9.87 5.69
CA PRO A 105 -14.35 9.50 6.81
C PRO A 105 -13.58 10.68 7.40
N GLU A 106 -13.07 10.46 8.60
CA GLU A 106 -11.94 11.22 9.12
C GLU A 106 -10.61 10.63 8.64
N ILE A 107 -9.56 11.46 8.55
CA ILE A 107 -8.23 11.01 8.08
C ILE A 107 -7.68 9.84 8.88
N GLY A 108 -7.96 9.79 10.20
CA GLY A 108 -7.47 8.73 11.08
C GLY A 108 -7.94 7.33 10.66
N GLU A 109 -9.14 7.20 10.11
CA GLU A 109 -9.71 5.93 9.63
C GLU A 109 -8.98 5.45 8.38
N VAL A 110 -8.73 6.37 7.45
CA VAL A 110 -8.05 6.07 6.18
C VAL A 110 -6.58 5.73 6.41
N VAL A 111 -5.89 6.46 7.29
CA VAL A 111 -4.49 6.18 7.65
C VAL A 111 -4.34 4.82 8.32
N GLN A 112 -5.30 4.40 9.13
CA GLN A 112 -5.28 3.06 9.71
C GLN A 112 -5.39 1.98 8.62
N ALA A 113 -6.30 2.13 7.66
CA ALA A 113 -6.45 1.16 6.57
C ALA A 113 -5.24 1.12 5.61
N ILE A 114 -4.51 2.22 5.45
CA ILE A 114 -3.28 2.25 4.63
C ILE A 114 -2.15 1.40 5.26
N ASN A 115 -2.11 1.31 6.59
CA ASN A 115 -1.02 0.67 7.33
C ASN A 115 -1.34 -0.77 7.78
N GLN A 116 -2.48 -1.32 7.36
CA GLN A 116 -2.88 -2.70 7.60
C GLN A 116 -2.38 -3.62 6.50
#